data_AF-O97607-F1
#
_entry.id   AF-O97607-F1
#
_cell.length_a   1.000
_cell.length_b   1.000
_cell.length_c   1.000
_cell.angle_alpha   90.00
_cell.angle_beta   90.00
_cell.angle_gamma   90.00
#
_symmetry.space_group_name_H-M   'P 1'
#
loop_
_entity.id
_entity.type
_entity.pdbx_description
1 polymer ?
#
loop_
_entity_poly.entity_id
_entity_poly.type
_entity_poly.pdbx_seq_one_letter_code
_entity_poly.pdbx_strand_id
1 'polypeptide(L)'
;ARKLKKLGNLKLQEKGRLSSATSPNKKPAQKLTVSHIEEYECQPIFLNVLEAIEPGVVCAGHDNNQPTQPAALLSSLNELGERQLVHVIKWAEAL
;
A
#
# COMPACT_ATOMS: atom_id res chain seq x y z
N ALA A 1 -34.98 4.99 2.17
CA ALA A 1 -34.23 3.92 1.50
C ALA A 1 -33.03 4.53 0.77
N ARG A 2 -31.79 4.07 1.03
CA ARG A 2 -30.57 4.59 0.36
C ARG A 2 -30.06 3.51 -0.62
N LYS A 3 -30.02 3.83 -1.91
CA LYS A 3 -29.58 2.91 -2.97
C LYS A 3 -28.05 2.81 -2.99
N LEU A 4 -27.50 1.63 -2.73
CA LEU A 4 -26.10 1.30 -3.02
C LEU A 4 -25.92 1.09 -4.54
N LYS A 5 -24.89 1.72 -5.11
CA LYS A 5 -24.44 1.48 -6.49
C LYS A 5 -23.54 0.24 -6.52
N LYS A 6 -23.87 -0.68 -7.42
CA LYS A 6 -23.18 -1.96 -7.68
C LYS A 6 -21.83 -1.70 -8.34
N LEU A 7 -20.73 -2.06 -7.66
CA LEU A 7 -19.39 -2.09 -8.26
C LEU A 7 -19.28 -3.33 -9.18
N GLY A 8 -18.73 -3.10 -10.37
CA GLY A 8 -18.57 -4.10 -11.42
C GLY A 8 -17.47 -5.12 -11.10
N ASN A 9 -17.75 -6.38 -11.46
CA ASN A 9 -16.83 -7.51 -11.36
C ASN A 9 -15.66 -7.32 -12.33
N LEU A 10 -14.41 -7.31 -11.83
CA LEU A 10 -13.25 -7.58 -12.67
C LEU A 10 -12.68 -8.94 -12.30
N LYS A 11 -12.84 -9.88 -13.24
CA LYS A 11 -12.35 -11.26 -13.14
C LYS A 11 -10.83 -11.25 -13.26
N LEU A 12 -10.18 -11.84 -12.26
CA LEU A 12 -8.81 -12.30 -12.31
C LEU A 12 -8.69 -13.33 -13.45
N GLN A 13 -7.78 -13.13 -14.41
CA GLN A 13 -7.39 -14.18 -15.36
C GLN A 13 -5.87 -14.32 -15.37
N GLU A 14 -5.45 -15.47 -14.86
CA GLU A 14 -4.09 -15.95 -14.73
C GLU A 14 -3.54 -16.45 -16.09
N LYS A 15 -2.33 -15.98 -16.44
CA LYS A 15 -1.17 -16.72 -17.03
C LYS A 15 -1.18 -17.16 -18.51
N GLY A 16 -0.04 -16.91 -19.17
CA GLY A 16 0.40 -17.62 -20.38
C GLY A 16 1.32 -16.80 -21.29
N ARG A 17 2.55 -17.27 -21.51
CA ARG A 17 3.62 -16.61 -22.30
C ARG A 17 3.46 -16.80 -23.82
N LEU A 18 4.19 -15.92 -24.54
CA LEU A 18 4.98 -16.13 -25.77
C LEU A 18 4.45 -15.54 -27.10
N SER A 19 5.38 -14.84 -27.77
CA SER A 19 5.54 -14.64 -29.23
C SER A 19 4.89 -13.44 -29.93
N SER A 20 5.73 -12.41 -30.11
CA SER A 20 6.06 -11.71 -31.37
C SER A 20 4.96 -11.30 -32.37
N ALA A 21 4.79 -9.99 -32.55
CA ALA A 21 4.61 -9.37 -33.87
C ALA A 21 4.97 -7.87 -33.86
N THR A 22 5.83 -7.49 -34.79
CA THR A 22 6.36 -6.16 -35.11
C THR A 22 5.32 -5.20 -35.71
N SER A 23 5.31 -3.92 -35.31
CA SER A 23 5.16 -2.79 -36.25
C SER A 23 5.51 -1.43 -35.60
N PRO A 24 6.03 -0.44 -36.36
CA PRO A 24 6.71 0.72 -35.80
C PRO A 24 5.79 1.95 -35.76
N ASN A 25 5.56 2.50 -34.57
CA ASN A 25 5.14 3.89 -34.46
C ASN A 25 5.74 4.52 -33.21
N LYS A 26 6.97 5.01 -33.33
CA LYS A 26 7.64 5.78 -32.28
C LYS A 26 7.04 7.19 -32.26
N LYS A 27 5.92 7.37 -31.56
CA LYS A 27 5.68 8.64 -30.87
C LYS A 27 6.69 8.67 -29.71
N PRO A 28 7.48 9.73 -29.51
CA PRO A 28 8.18 9.88 -28.25
C PRO A 28 7.08 10.11 -27.21
N ALA A 29 6.61 9.02 -26.60
CA ALA A 29 6.07 9.11 -25.25
C ALA A 29 7.20 9.79 -24.49
N GLN A 30 6.97 11.03 -24.06
CA GLN A 30 7.84 11.70 -23.11
C GLN A 30 7.87 10.78 -21.90
N LYS A 31 8.87 9.88 -21.88
CA LYS A 31 9.33 9.29 -20.65
C LYS A 31 9.74 10.52 -19.86
N LEU A 32 8.96 10.86 -18.86
CA LEU A 32 9.47 11.55 -17.69
C LEU A 32 10.55 10.60 -17.16
N THR A 33 11.73 10.67 -17.76
CA THR A 33 12.92 10.06 -17.20
C THR A 33 13.11 10.84 -15.93
N VAL A 34 12.75 10.22 -14.81
CA VAL A 34 13.11 10.72 -13.51
C VAL A 34 14.60 10.47 -13.36
N SER A 35 15.41 11.21 -14.12
CA SER A 35 16.86 11.15 -14.14
C SER A 35 17.48 11.59 -12.83
N HIS A 36 16.66 12.02 -11.86
CA HIS A 36 17.07 12.42 -10.53
C HIS A 36 16.82 11.36 -9.44
N ILE A 37 16.15 10.23 -9.77
CA ILE A 37 15.94 9.14 -8.80
C ILE A 37 17.15 8.18 -8.74
N GLU A 38 17.92 8.03 -9.83
CA GLU A 38 19.08 7.11 -9.87
C GLU A 38 20.19 7.51 -8.87
N GLU A 39 20.30 8.79 -8.51
CA GLU A 39 21.28 9.25 -7.50
C GLU A 39 20.94 8.82 -6.07
N TYR A 40 19.71 8.37 -5.81
CA TYR A 40 19.24 7.92 -4.51
C TYR A 40 18.99 6.40 -4.46
N GLU A 41 19.57 5.64 -5.40
CA GLU A 41 19.39 4.19 -5.44
C GLU A 41 19.96 3.54 -4.16
N CYS A 42 19.06 3.03 -3.29
CA CYS A 42 19.30 2.18 -2.13
C CYS A 42 20.67 2.35 -1.43
N GLN A 43 21.08 3.59 -1.14
CA GLN A 43 22.33 3.81 -0.44
C GLN A 43 22.23 3.17 0.96
N PRO A 44 23.29 2.49 1.44
CA PRO A 44 23.26 1.83 2.75
C PRO A 44 22.83 2.75 3.89
N ILE A 45 23.16 4.04 3.80
CA ILE A 45 22.78 5.04 4.79
C ILE A 45 21.26 5.25 4.86
N PHE A 46 20.56 5.29 3.72
CA PHE A 46 19.11 5.44 3.69
C PHE A 46 18.41 4.18 4.22
N LEU A 47 18.95 3.00 3.91
CA LEU A 47 18.43 1.74 4.46
C LEU A 47 18.57 1.69 5.98
N ASN A 48 19.73 2.05 6.53
CA ASN A 48 19.96 2.09 7.97
C ASN A 48 19.04 3.10 8.67
N VAL A 49 18.80 4.26 8.07
CA VAL A 49 17.85 5.24 8.61
C VAL A 49 16.44 4.66 8.64
N LEU A 50 15.97 4.09 7.53
CA LEU A 50 14.63 3.49 7.43
C LEU A 50 14.42 2.35 8.43
N GLU A 51 15.42 1.50 8.63
CA GLU A 51 15.41 0.43 9.65
C GLU A 51 15.32 1.01 11.06
N ALA A 52 16.11 2.04 11.37
CA ALA A 52 16.15 2.66 12.69
C ALA A 52 14.85 3.39 13.07
N ILE A 53 14.11 3.89 12.09
CA ILE A 53 12.85 4.61 12.32
C ILE A 53 11.59 3.76 12.14
N GLU A 54 11.72 2.47 11.76
CA GLU A 54 10.57 1.62 11.46
C GLU A 54 9.56 1.59 12.64
N PRO A 55 8.26 1.86 12.39
CA PRO A 55 7.23 1.75 13.40
C PRO A 55 7.10 0.34 13.96
N GLY A 56 7.05 0.22 15.28
CA GLY A 56 6.70 -1.05 15.93
C GLY A 56 5.28 -1.53 15.57
N VAL A 57 5.07 -2.84 15.65
CA VAL A 57 3.76 -3.46 15.43
C VAL A 57 2.78 -3.06 16.54
N VAL A 58 1.56 -2.67 16.15
CA VAL A 58 0.47 -2.33 17.06
C VAL A 58 -0.65 -3.36 16.93
N CYS A 59 -1.21 -3.81 18.06
CA CYS A 59 -2.29 -4.78 18.11
C CYS A 59 -3.67 -4.11 18.18
N ALA A 60 -4.68 -4.76 17.58
CA ALA A 60 -6.07 -4.31 17.62
C ALA A 60 -6.68 -4.37 19.04
N GLY A 61 -6.10 -5.17 19.94
CA GLY A 61 -6.64 -5.41 21.28
C GLY A 61 -7.95 -6.21 21.29
N HIS A 62 -8.22 -6.94 20.22
CA HIS A 62 -9.44 -7.73 20.06
C HIS A 62 -9.47 -8.93 21.03
N ASP A 63 -10.54 -9.06 21.81
CA ASP A 63 -10.79 -10.20 22.69
C ASP A 63 -11.50 -11.33 21.94
N ASN A 64 -10.77 -12.41 21.67
CA ASN A 64 -11.29 -13.57 20.93
C ASN A 64 -12.34 -14.40 21.71
N ASN A 65 -12.56 -14.11 23.00
CA ASN A 65 -13.57 -14.82 23.80
C ASN A 65 -14.97 -14.25 23.64
N GLN A 66 -15.11 -13.09 22.98
CA GLN A 66 -16.40 -12.46 22.74
C GLN A 66 -16.95 -12.81 21.35
N PRO A 67 -18.28 -12.94 21.19
CA PRO A 67 -18.87 -13.21 19.89
C PRO A 67 -18.57 -12.08 18.90
N THR A 68 -17.93 -12.42 17.78
CA THR A 68 -17.50 -11.45 16.76
C THR A 68 -18.67 -10.90 15.96
N GLN A 69 -19.22 -9.78 16.43
CA GLN A 69 -20.19 -9.00 15.64
C GLN A 69 -19.46 -8.16 14.59
N PRO A 70 -19.95 -8.06 13.34
CA PRO A 70 -19.31 -7.28 12.29
C PRO A 70 -19.05 -5.82 12.69
N ALA A 71 -19.98 -5.21 13.44
CA ALA A 71 -19.82 -3.85 13.94
C ALA A 71 -18.63 -3.72 14.91
N ALA A 72 -18.45 -4.68 15.82
CA ALA A 72 -17.34 -4.68 16.78
C ALA A 72 -15.98 -4.84 16.09
N LEU A 73 -15.92 -5.66 15.03
CA LEU A 73 -14.71 -5.79 14.22
C LEU A 73 -14.35 -4.48 13.53
N LEU A 74 -15.33 -3.80 12.93
CA LEU A 74 -15.11 -2.52 12.27
C LEU A 74 -14.65 -1.44 13.26
N SER A 75 -15.24 -1.38 14.45
CA SER A 75 -14.77 -0.49 15.52
C SER A 75 -13.33 -0.78 15.93
N SER A 76 -12.99 -2.05 16.16
CA SER A 76 -11.62 -2.46 16.53
C SER A 76 -10.60 -2.15 15.44
N LEU A 77 -10.97 -2.31 14.17
CA LEU A 77 -10.12 -1.93 13.03
C LEU A 77 -9.93 -0.41 12.93
N ASN A 78 -10.97 0.38 13.17
CA ASN A 78 -10.86 1.84 13.18
C ASN A 78 -9.93 2.31 14.31
N GLU A 79 -10.10 1.79 15.52
CA GLU A 79 -9.21 2.11 16.65
C GLU A 79 -7.76 1.70 16.39
N LEU A 80 -7.54 0.54 15.76
CA LEU A 80 -6.21 0.14 15.31
C LEU A 80 -5.64 1.15 14.31
N GLY A 81 -6.43 1.56 13.32
CA GLY A 81 -6.04 2.55 12.32
C GLY A 81 -5.66 3.90 12.93
N GLU A 82 -6.41 4.39 13.92
CA GLU A 82 -6.08 5.61 14.66
C GLU A 82 -4.73 5.50 15.38
N ARG A 83 -4.47 4.37 16.05
CA ARG A 83 -3.17 4.13 16.71
C ARG A 83 -2.04 4.02 15.69
N GLN A 84 -2.25 3.31 14.59
CA GLN A 84 -1.26 3.20 13.51
C GLN A 84 -0.94 4.58 12.90
N LEU A 85 -1.96 5.43 12.71
CA LEU A 85 -1.78 6.77 12.14
C LEU A 85 -0.83 7.63 12.99
N VAL A 86 -0.91 7.55 14.31
CA VAL A 86 0.03 8.25 15.20
C VAL A 86 1.49 7.81 14.94
N HIS A 87 1.71 6.52 14.70
CA HIS A 87 3.06 6.01 14.42
C HIS A 87 3.54 6.41 13.01
N VAL A 88 2.63 6.38 12.02
CA VAL A 88 2.94 6.82 10.65
C VAL A 88 3.30 8.31 10.61
N ILE A 89 2.61 9.15 11.38
CA ILE A 89 2.92 10.59 11.47
C ILE A 89 4.33 10.78 12.07
N LYS A 90 4.62 10.14 13.20
CA LYS A 90 5.95 10.21 13.82
C LYS A 90 7.06 9.68 12.93
N TRP A 91 6.77 8.63 12.17
CA TRP A 91 7.71 8.10 11.18
C TRP A 91 7.97 9.11 10.06
N ALA A 92 6.92 9.75 9.53
CA ALA A 92 7.05 10.78 8.52
C ALA A 92 7.79 12.04 9.02
N GLU A 93 7.69 12.38 10.30
CA GLU A 93 8.46 13.46 10.93
C GLU A 93 9.95 13.12 11.08
N ALA A 94 10.30 11.83 11.15
CA ALA A 94 11.67 11.34 11.32
C ALA A 94 12.38 11.02 9.99
N LEU A 95 11.64 11.01 8.87
CA LEU A 95 12.16 10.92 7.50
C LEU A 95 12.68 12.27 7.00
#